data_AF-A0A2N3D007-F1
#
_entry.id   AF-A0A2N3D007-F1
#
_cell.length_a   1.000
_cell.length_b   1.000
_cell.length_c   1.000
_cell.angle_alpha   90.00
_cell.angle_beta   90.00
_cell.angle_gamma   90.00
#
_symmetry.space_group_name_H-M   'P 1'
#
loop_
_entity.id
_entity.type
_entity.pdbx_description
1 polymer ?
#
loop_
_entity_poly.entity_id
_entity_poly.type
_entity_poly.pdbx_seq_one_letter_code
_entity_poly.pdbx_strand_id
1 'polypeptide(L)'
;DPALLPAMLAALQAGDADIAVASRFAPGASTNAWAAPERERLSAFANGLARKLTGVDLTDPMSGYFMLQTARARALVPRLSGIGFKILLDLLATADTPMRVKEFPLQFAARLSGTSKLDRAVLFDFLAGLYDKTLGQVIPTRFALFGTVGALGVVVHFAVLSALLFVMGEGFALAQTGAVLVAMSFNFWLNNWLTYRDKRLKGWGRVLRGWLGFCATCAVGAFANVAVATFVEAQGVLWALAALAGILVGSVWNYALSSRFVWGRF
;
A
#
# COMPACT_ATOMS: atom_id res chain seq x y z
N ASP A 1 2.22 -9.65 -27.58
CA ASP A 1 3.13 -10.48 -28.36
C ASP A 1 2.79 -11.96 -28.16
N PRO A 2 1.83 -12.50 -28.92
CA PRO A 2 1.44 -13.91 -28.81
C PRO A 2 2.57 -14.89 -29.18
N ALA A 3 3.60 -14.43 -29.90
CA ALA A 3 4.72 -15.26 -30.34
C ALA A 3 5.58 -15.79 -29.18
N LEU A 4 5.43 -15.22 -27.97
CA LEU A 4 6.09 -15.73 -26.76
C LEU A 4 5.46 -17.02 -26.22
N LEU A 5 4.18 -17.30 -26.52
CA LEU A 5 3.46 -18.44 -25.94
C LEU A 5 4.13 -19.81 -26.20
N PRO A 6 4.59 -20.14 -27.42
CA PRO A 6 5.24 -21.43 -27.69
C PRO A 6 6.52 -21.61 -26.88
N ALA A 7 7.35 -20.57 -26.76
CA ALA A 7 8.60 -20.62 -25.98
C ALA A 7 8.33 -20.75 -24.47
N MET A 8 7.32 -20.04 -23.96
CA MET A 8 6.87 -20.17 -22.57
C MET A 8 6.37 -21.59 -22.28
N LEU A 9 5.56 -22.16 -23.17
CA LEU A 9 5.04 -23.52 -23.03
C LEU A 9 6.17 -24.56 -23.07
N ALA A 10 7.09 -24.45 -24.03
CA ALA A 10 8.22 -25.35 -24.17
C ALA A 10 9.08 -25.40 -22.90
N ALA A 11 9.36 -24.25 -22.28
CA ALA A 11 10.11 -24.20 -21.03
C ALA A 11 9.38 -24.89 -19.85
N LEU A 12 8.06 -24.74 -19.76
CA LEU A 12 7.27 -25.42 -18.73
C LEU A 12 7.20 -26.94 -18.96
N GLN A 13 7.11 -27.37 -20.22
CA GLN A 13 7.11 -28.80 -20.58
C GLN A 13 8.47 -29.46 -20.37
N ALA A 14 9.56 -28.73 -20.61
CA ALA A 14 10.93 -29.19 -20.34
C ALA A 14 11.26 -29.28 -18.84
N GLY A 15 10.42 -28.70 -17.97
CA GLY A 15 10.66 -28.66 -16.52
C GLY A 15 11.67 -27.59 -16.09
N ASP A 16 12.05 -26.67 -16.99
CA ASP A 16 12.97 -25.56 -16.73
C ASP A 16 12.44 -24.60 -15.67
N ALA A 17 11.11 -24.47 -15.56
CA ALA A 17 10.45 -23.53 -14.67
C ALA A 17 9.10 -24.06 -14.18
N ASP A 18 8.64 -23.53 -13.05
CA ASP A 18 7.32 -23.78 -12.50
C ASP A 18 6.29 -22.75 -13.01
N ILE A 19 6.78 -21.57 -13.41
CA ILE A 19 6.00 -20.47 -13.99
C ILE A 19 6.86 -19.69 -15.00
N ALA A 20 6.27 -19.41 -16.17
CA ALA A 20 6.88 -18.61 -17.22
C ALA A 20 6.23 -17.22 -17.20
N VAL A 21 7.03 -16.14 -17.21
CA VAL A 21 6.54 -14.76 -17.12
C VAL A 21 7.10 -13.95 -18.27
N ALA A 22 6.24 -13.30 -19.04
CA ALA A 22 6.69 -12.30 -20.01
C ALA A 22 6.98 -10.99 -19.24
N SER A 23 8.24 -10.56 -19.26
CA SER A 23 8.73 -9.45 -18.45
C SER A 23 9.13 -8.26 -19.34
N ARG A 24 8.70 -7.07 -18.94
CA ARG A 24 9.09 -5.80 -19.59
C ARG A 24 10.50 -5.34 -19.20
N PHE A 25 11.08 -5.95 -18.16
CA PHE A 25 12.34 -5.52 -17.56
C PHE A 25 13.44 -6.59 -17.66
N ALA A 26 13.15 -7.73 -18.30
CA ALA A 26 14.14 -8.77 -18.55
C ALA A 26 15.19 -8.30 -19.59
N PRO A 27 16.44 -8.79 -19.52
CA PRO A 27 17.45 -8.52 -20.54
C PRO A 27 16.92 -8.84 -21.95
N GLY A 28 16.98 -7.87 -22.88
CA GLY A 28 16.45 -7.98 -24.24
C GLY A 28 14.99 -7.53 -24.40
N ALA A 29 14.30 -7.14 -23.33
CA ALA A 29 12.99 -6.50 -23.41
C ALA A 29 13.12 -5.04 -23.90
N SER A 30 12.07 -4.52 -24.54
CA SER A 30 12.03 -3.13 -24.99
C SER A 30 10.70 -2.48 -24.60
N THR A 31 10.82 -1.29 -24.01
CA THR A 31 9.74 -0.35 -23.72
C THR A 31 9.76 0.86 -24.67
N ASN A 32 10.52 0.80 -25.77
CA ASN A 32 10.81 1.96 -26.63
C ASN A 32 9.58 2.65 -27.25
N ALA A 33 8.42 1.98 -27.31
CA ALA A 33 7.15 2.58 -27.75
C ALA A 33 6.37 3.31 -26.62
N TRP A 34 6.96 3.44 -25.43
CA TRP A 34 6.27 3.90 -24.21
C TRP A 34 6.76 5.30 -23.81
N ALA A 35 6.04 6.34 -24.22
CA ALA A 35 6.36 7.74 -23.95
C ALA A 35 5.98 8.19 -22.52
N ALA A 36 6.51 7.56 -21.46
CA ALA A 36 6.26 8.00 -20.07
C ALA A 36 7.39 7.61 -19.05
N PRO A 37 8.51 8.37 -19.00
CA PRO A 37 9.66 8.10 -18.13
C PRO A 37 9.35 8.11 -16.62
N GLU A 38 8.36 8.89 -16.16
CA GLU A 38 8.02 9.00 -14.73
C GLU A 38 7.44 7.71 -14.12
N ARG A 39 6.90 6.79 -14.94
CA ARG A 39 6.29 5.52 -14.49
C ARG A 39 7.30 4.40 -14.24
N GLU A 40 8.54 4.56 -14.69
CA GLU A 40 9.60 3.56 -14.56
C GLU A 40 10.10 3.46 -13.10
N ARG A 41 10.26 4.60 -12.42
CA ARG A 41 10.72 4.66 -11.02
C ARG A 41 9.73 4.03 -10.02
N LEU A 42 8.43 4.29 -10.20
CA LEU A 42 7.38 3.71 -9.36
C LEU A 42 7.30 2.19 -9.55
N SER A 43 7.51 1.72 -10.79
CA SER A 43 7.56 0.29 -11.10
C SER A 43 8.78 -0.38 -10.48
N ALA A 44 9.96 0.25 -10.54
CA ALA A 44 11.18 -0.27 -9.92
C ALA A 44 11.05 -0.41 -8.39
N PHE A 45 10.43 0.57 -7.71
CA PHE A 45 10.16 0.51 -6.27
C PHE A 45 9.16 -0.60 -5.92
N ALA A 46 8.04 -0.70 -6.66
CA ALA A 46 7.06 -1.76 -6.47
C ALA A 46 7.68 -3.16 -6.70
N ASN A 47 8.57 -3.28 -7.68
CA ASN A 47 9.29 -4.52 -7.98
C ASN A 47 10.28 -4.89 -6.86
N GLY A 48 10.99 -3.91 -6.30
CA GLY A 48 11.89 -4.14 -5.16
C GLY A 48 11.16 -4.63 -3.91
N LEU A 49 9.99 -4.05 -3.61
CA LEU A 49 9.17 -4.49 -2.49
C LEU A 49 8.61 -5.91 -2.74
N ALA A 50 8.10 -6.16 -3.94
CA ALA A 50 7.58 -7.48 -4.33
C ALA A 50 8.63 -8.59 -4.21
N ARG A 51 9.88 -8.36 -4.66
CA ARG A 51 10.98 -9.33 -4.50
C ARG A 51 11.26 -9.68 -3.04
N LYS A 52 11.30 -8.67 -2.17
CA LYS A 52 11.52 -8.87 -0.73
C LYS A 52 10.40 -9.69 -0.07
N LEU A 53 9.19 -9.60 -0.59
CA LEU A 53 8.01 -10.26 -0.03
C LEU A 53 7.80 -11.68 -0.53
N THR A 54 8.09 -11.95 -1.79
CA THR A 54 7.92 -13.29 -2.36
C THR A 54 9.16 -14.15 -2.28
N GLY A 55 10.33 -13.56 -2.02
CA GLY A 55 11.61 -14.28 -2.05
C GLY A 55 12.00 -14.75 -3.46
N VAL A 56 11.32 -14.26 -4.50
CA VAL A 56 11.55 -14.64 -5.89
C VAL A 56 12.26 -13.50 -6.62
N ASP A 57 13.38 -13.83 -7.27
CA ASP A 57 14.04 -12.92 -8.22
C ASP A 57 13.24 -12.83 -9.51
N LEU A 58 12.37 -11.82 -9.56
CA LEU A 58 11.52 -11.51 -10.70
C LEU A 58 11.70 -10.03 -11.06
N THR A 59 12.01 -9.75 -12.33
CA THR A 59 12.18 -8.38 -12.82
C THR A 59 10.84 -7.69 -13.07
N ASP A 60 9.77 -8.41 -13.41
CA ASP A 60 8.40 -7.87 -13.57
C ASP A 60 7.30 -8.62 -12.79
N PRO A 61 7.25 -8.49 -11.44
CA PRO A 61 6.22 -9.08 -10.58
C PRO A 61 4.80 -8.61 -10.86
N MET A 62 4.66 -7.53 -11.62
CA MET A 62 3.37 -6.91 -11.94
C MET A 62 2.84 -7.33 -13.32
N SER A 63 3.55 -8.22 -14.01
CA SER A 63 3.17 -8.73 -15.32
C SER A 63 1.83 -9.47 -15.24
N GLY A 64 0.93 -9.12 -16.16
CA GLY A 64 -0.31 -9.85 -16.39
C GLY A 64 -0.15 -10.97 -17.43
N TYR A 65 1.06 -11.16 -17.97
CA TYR A 65 1.33 -12.11 -19.03
C TYR A 65 2.27 -13.20 -18.51
N PHE A 66 1.67 -14.30 -18.06
CA PHE A 66 2.39 -15.45 -17.51
C PHE A 66 1.65 -16.76 -17.83
N MET A 67 2.35 -17.87 -17.64
CA MET A 67 1.83 -19.23 -17.85
C MET A 67 2.31 -20.12 -16.71
N LEU A 68 1.40 -20.94 -16.17
CA LEU A 68 1.71 -21.96 -15.16
C LEU A 68 0.88 -23.22 -15.41
N GLN A 69 1.31 -24.33 -14.83
CA GLN A 69 0.57 -25.59 -14.89
C GLN A 69 -0.77 -25.51 -14.14
N THR A 70 -1.83 -26.04 -14.74
CA THR A 70 -3.18 -26.00 -14.18
C THR A 70 -3.28 -26.66 -12.80
N ALA A 71 -2.62 -27.80 -12.60
CA ALA A 71 -2.61 -28.50 -11.30
C ALA A 71 -2.04 -27.62 -10.19
N ARG A 72 -0.95 -26.91 -10.46
CA ARG A 72 -0.32 -25.97 -9.54
C ARG A 72 -1.23 -24.78 -9.24
N ALA A 73 -1.87 -24.21 -10.26
CA ALA A 73 -2.84 -23.14 -10.07
C ALA A 73 -3.97 -23.57 -9.13
N ARG A 74 -4.57 -24.75 -9.37
CA ARG A 74 -5.69 -25.28 -8.55
C ARG A 74 -5.29 -25.53 -7.09
N ALA A 75 -4.04 -25.91 -6.83
CA ALA A 75 -3.53 -26.08 -5.47
C ALA A 75 -3.38 -24.75 -4.72
N LEU A 76 -3.08 -23.66 -5.42
CA LEU A 76 -2.86 -22.34 -4.82
C LEU A 76 -4.14 -21.52 -4.68
N VAL A 77 -5.07 -21.63 -5.63
CA VAL A 77 -6.31 -20.83 -5.71
C VAL A 77 -7.09 -20.72 -4.39
N PRO A 78 -7.29 -21.79 -3.60
CA PRO A 78 -8.05 -21.71 -2.35
C PRO A 78 -7.43 -20.80 -1.27
N ARG A 79 -6.14 -20.45 -1.41
CA ARG A 79 -5.36 -19.67 -0.43
C ARG A 79 -4.95 -18.29 -0.95
N LEU A 80 -5.44 -17.89 -2.12
CA LEU A 80 -5.20 -16.56 -2.66
C LEU A 80 -6.00 -15.51 -1.89
N SER A 81 -5.51 -14.27 -1.85
CA SER A 81 -6.13 -13.17 -1.12
C SER A 81 -7.56 -12.84 -1.60
N GLY A 82 -7.85 -13.04 -2.89
CA GLY A 82 -9.15 -12.71 -3.49
C GLY A 82 -9.45 -11.20 -3.58
N ILE A 83 -8.51 -10.33 -3.19
CA ILE A 83 -8.70 -8.86 -3.10
C ILE A 83 -8.60 -8.17 -4.48
N GLY A 84 -8.28 -8.90 -5.55
CA GLY A 84 -8.03 -8.29 -6.88
C GLY A 84 -6.61 -7.78 -7.03
N PHE A 85 -5.70 -8.26 -6.18
CA PHE A 85 -4.26 -8.08 -6.30
C PHE A 85 -3.73 -8.67 -7.63
N LYS A 86 -2.52 -8.24 -8.04
CA LYS A 86 -1.82 -8.81 -9.20
C LYS A 86 -1.67 -10.32 -9.01
N ILE A 87 -2.49 -11.08 -9.70
CA ILE A 87 -2.65 -12.53 -9.53
C ILE A 87 -1.32 -13.30 -9.58
N LEU A 88 -0.37 -12.88 -10.42
CA LEU A 88 0.98 -13.45 -10.47
C LEU A 88 1.68 -13.35 -9.12
N LEU A 89 1.63 -12.18 -8.50
CA LEU A 89 2.27 -11.90 -7.22
C LEU A 89 1.57 -12.64 -6.07
N ASP A 90 0.23 -12.77 -6.14
CA ASP A 90 -0.54 -13.57 -5.18
C ASP A 90 -0.16 -15.06 -5.24
N LEU A 91 -0.05 -15.60 -6.46
CA LEU A 91 0.37 -16.97 -6.71
C LEU A 91 1.79 -17.22 -6.17
N LEU A 92 2.73 -16.29 -6.44
CA LEU A 92 4.11 -16.38 -5.96
C LEU A 92 4.21 -16.31 -4.44
N ALA A 93 3.48 -15.38 -3.81
CA ALA A 93 3.48 -15.25 -2.35
C ALA A 93 2.74 -16.39 -1.63
N THR A 94 1.85 -17.10 -2.33
CA THR A 94 1.04 -18.18 -1.76
C THR A 94 1.70 -19.56 -1.84
N ALA A 95 2.69 -19.72 -2.71
CA ALA A 95 3.43 -20.97 -2.82
C ALA A 95 4.25 -21.24 -1.55
N ASP A 96 4.12 -22.46 -0.99
CA ASP A 96 4.85 -22.86 0.23
C ASP A 96 6.37 -22.94 0.00
N THR A 97 6.75 -23.28 -1.24
CA THR A 97 8.14 -23.27 -1.71
C THR A 97 8.28 -22.22 -2.81
N PRO A 98 9.38 -21.43 -2.83
CA PRO A 98 9.65 -20.49 -3.90
C PRO A 98 9.57 -21.16 -5.27
N MET A 99 8.73 -20.63 -6.17
CA MET A 99 8.58 -21.17 -7.52
C MET A 99 9.77 -20.80 -8.39
N ARG A 100 10.24 -21.74 -9.22
CA ARG A 100 11.25 -21.43 -10.25
C ARG A 100 10.59 -20.61 -11.35
N VAL A 101 11.03 -19.38 -11.53
CA VAL A 101 10.48 -18.44 -12.50
C VAL A 101 11.43 -18.27 -13.67
N LYS A 102 10.92 -18.38 -14.91
CA LYS A 102 11.66 -18.05 -16.12
C LYS A 102 11.04 -16.84 -16.80
N GLU A 103 11.84 -15.79 -16.96
CA GLU A 103 11.40 -14.55 -17.60
C GLU A 103 11.69 -14.55 -19.09
N PHE A 104 10.72 -14.10 -19.88
CA PHE A 104 10.80 -13.96 -21.33
C PHE A 104 10.73 -12.48 -21.70
N PRO A 105 11.64 -11.95 -22.52
CA PRO A 105 11.66 -10.53 -22.85
C PRO A 105 10.42 -10.15 -23.65
N LEU A 106 9.60 -9.26 -23.10
CA LEU A 106 8.37 -8.78 -23.73
C LEU A 106 8.64 -7.49 -24.50
N GLN A 107 8.30 -7.49 -25.80
CA GLN A 107 8.19 -6.26 -26.56
C GLN A 107 6.84 -5.61 -26.27
N PHE A 108 6.84 -4.59 -25.41
CA PHE A 108 5.60 -3.98 -24.93
C PHE A 108 5.08 -2.94 -25.93
N ALA A 109 4.07 -3.33 -26.71
CA ALA A 109 3.42 -2.43 -27.67
C ALA A 109 2.55 -1.36 -26.97
N ALA A 110 2.46 -0.18 -27.58
CA ALA A 110 1.53 0.87 -27.16
C ALA A 110 0.08 0.38 -27.27
N ARG A 111 -0.79 0.81 -26.34
CA ARG A 111 -2.22 0.49 -26.40
C ARG A 111 -2.84 1.09 -27.66
N LEU A 112 -3.60 0.28 -28.40
CA LEU A 112 -4.36 0.73 -29.58
C LEU A 112 -5.48 1.72 -29.23
N SER A 113 -6.01 1.68 -27.99
CA SER A 113 -6.91 2.72 -27.44
C SER A 113 -7.09 2.55 -25.91
N GLY A 114 -7.47 3.65 -25.23
CA GLY A 114 -7.94 3.65 -23.84
C GLY A 114 -7.16 4.58 -22.87
N THR A 115 -7.88 5.34 -22.05
CA THR A 115 -7.30 6.16 -20.98
C THR A 115 -6.94 5.33 -19.76
N SER A 116 -5.76 5.58 -19.17
CA SER A 116 -5.27 4.82 -18.01
C SER A 116 -6.11 5.10 -16.76
N LYS A 117 -7.01 4.17 -16.43
CA LYS A 117 -7.73 4.14 -15.14
C LYS A 117 -6.93 3.42 -14.03
N LEU A 118 -5.73 2.92 -14.35
CA LEU A 118 -5.05 1.86 -13.59
C LEU A 118 -4.17 2.35 -12.43
N ASP A 119 -3.57 3.54 -12.49
CA ASP A 119 -2.46 3.87 -11.56
C ASP A 119 -2.86 3.82 -10.08
N ARG A 120 -4.07 4.30 -9.76
CA ARG A 120 -4.54 4.42 -8.36
C ARG A 120 -5.14 3.13 -7.83
N ALA A 121 -5.88 2.40 -8.68
CA ALA A 121 -6.45 1.11 -8.31
C ALA A 121 -5.32 0.12 -8.04
N VAL A 122 -4.34 0.06 -8.94
CA VAL A 122 -3.21 -0.87 -8.84
C VAL A 122 -2.39 -0.62 -7.59
N LEU A 123 -2.10 0.63 -7.21
CA LEU A 123 -1.36 0.92 -5.98
C LEU A 123 -2.14 0.45 -4.73
N PHE A 124 -3.44 0.70 -4.68
CA PHE A 124 -4.28 0.25 -3.56
C PHE A 124 -4.35 -1.28 -3.51
N ASP A 125 -4.68 -1.93 -4.62
CA ASP A 125 -4.79 -3.39 -4.70
C ASP A 125 -3.45 -4.06 -4.36
N PHE A 126 -2.33 -3.43 -4.75
CA PHE A 126 -0.98 -3.86 -4.40
C PHE A 126 -0.72 -3.77 -2.89
N LEU A 127 -0.93 -2.61 -2.27
CA LEU A 127 -0.72 -2.44 -0.83
C LEU A 127 -1.68 -3.31 -0.01
N ALA A 128 -2.94 -3.41 -0.43
CA ALA A 128 -3.94 -4.23 0.24
C ALA A 128 -3.59 -5.72 0.19
N GLY A 129 -3.21 -6.24 -0.98
CA GLY A 129 -2.76 -7.63 -1.12
C GLY A 129 -1.49 -7.92 -0.32
N LEU A 130 -0.56 -6.96 -0.26
CA LEU A 130 0.63 -7.05 0.57
C LEU A 130 0.28 -7.19 2.06
N TYR A 131 -0.57 -6.31 2.59
CA TYR A 131 -0.97 -6.39 4.00
C TYR A 131 -1.77 -7.65 4.30
N ASP A 132 -2.68 -8.05 3.42
CA ASP A 132 -3.45 -9.27 3.59
C ASP A 132 -2.53 -10.49 3.71
N LYS A 133 -1.51 -10.56 2.85
CA LYS A 133 -0.59 -11.70 2.83
C LYS A 133 0.38 -11.74 4.01
N THR A 134 0.79 -10.57 4.51
CA THR A 134 1.78 -10.48 5.60
C THR A 134 1.16 -10.44 6.99
N LEU A 135 0.03 -9.74 7.13
CA LEU A 135 -0.59 -9.39 8.42
C LEU A 135 -2.09 -9.70 8.48
N GLY A 136 -2.74 -10.06 7.36
CA GLY A 136 -4.20 -10.16 7.26
C GLY A 136 -4.86 -11.17 8.21
N GLN A 137 -4.11 -12.17 8.68
CA GLN A 137 -4.60 -13.13 9.69
C GLN A 137 -4.73 -12.53 11.10
N VAL A 138 -4.04 -11.42 11.39
CA VAL A 138 -3.97 -10.80 12.72
C VAL A 138 -4.53 -9.38 12.71
N ILE A 139 -4.26 -8.63 11.65
CA ILE A 139 -4.55 -7.20 11.55
C ILE A 139 -5.37 -6.93 10.29
N PRO A 140 -6.54 -6.28 10.39
CA PRO A 140 -7.32 -5.90 9.23
C PRO A 140 -6.51 -5.00 8.28
N THR A 141 -6.52 -5.32 6.98
CA THR A 141 -5.82 -4.57 5.92
C THR A 141 -6.12 -3.06 5.94
N ARG A 142 -7.37 -2.67 6.25
CA ARG A 142 -7.76 -1.26 6.38
C ARG A 142 -7.08 -0.56 7.55
N PHE A 143 -6.90 -1.25 8.68
CA PHE A 143 -6.17 -0.71 9.82
C PHE A 143 -4.69 -0.54 9.49
N ALA A 144 -4.08 -1.50 8.81
CA ALA A 144 -2.68 -1.41 8.36
C ALA A 144 -2.46 -0.24 7.38
N LEU A 145 -3.36 -0.06 6.41
CA LEU A 145 -3.34 1.10 5.50
C LEU A 145 -3.53 2.42 6.26
N PHE A 146 -4.46 2.46 7.22
CA PHE A 146 -4.66 3.65 8.05
C PHE A 146 -3.41 3.99 8.87
N GLY A 147 -2.76 2.98 9.46
CA GLY A 147 -1.51 3.12 10.20
C GLY A 147 -0.36 3.64 9.33
N THR A 148 -0.24 3.18 8.08
CA THR A 148 0.82 3.67 7.17
C THR A 148 0.59 5.10 6.72
N VAL A 149 -0.66 5.50 6.49
CA VAL A 149 -1.00 6.92 6.30
C VAL A 149 -0.64 7.72 7.55
N GLY A 150 -0.96 7.23 8.75
CA GLY A 150 -0.59 7.87 10.01
C GLY A 150 0.92 8.07 10.17
N ALA A 151 1.73 7.05 9.86
CA ALA A 151 3.18 7.13 9.91
C ALA A 151 3.76 8.16 8.91
N LEU A 152 3.23 8.21 7.69
CA LEU A 152 3.58 9.25 6.72
C LEU A 152 3.18 10.65 7.23
N GLY A 153 2.04 10.76 7.90
CA GLY A 153 1.60 11.99 8.55
C GLY A 153 2.57 12.52 9.60
N VAL A 154 3.24 11.64 10.36
CA VAL A 154 4.29 12.04 11.31
C VAL A 154 5.49 12.65 10.58
N VAL A 155 5.90 12.08 9.46
CA VAL A 155 6.99 12.64 8.62
C VAL A 155 6.61 14.03 8.09
N VAL A 156 5.38 14.16 7.57
CA VAL A 156 4.84 15.46 7.12
C VAL A 156 4.79 16.47 8.26
N HIS A 157 4.36 16.04 9.45
CA HIS A 157 4.31 16.89 10.64
C HIS A 157 5.69 17.49 10.96
N PHE A 158 6.72 16.66 11.08
CA PHE A 158 8.07 17.14 11.38
C PHE A 158 8.63 18.02 10.27
N ALA A 159 8.41 17.69 8.99
CA ALA A 159 8.86 18.52 7.87
C ALA A 159 8.23 19.92 7.90
N VAL A 160 6.92 20.00 8.15
CA VAL A 160 6.19 21.28 8.23
C VAL A 160 6.59 22.05 9.49
N LEU A 161 6.71 21.39 10.64
CA LEU A 161 7.16 22.02 11.87
C LEU A 161 8.56 22.64 11.70
N SER A 162 9.51 21.89 11.15
CA SER A 162 10.86 22.39 10.88
C SER A 162 10.85 23.58 9.94
N ALA A 163 10.05 23.54 8.86
CA ALA A 163 9.91 24.67 7.94
C ALA A 163 9.30 25.91 8.61
N LEU A 164 8.25 25.74 9.42
CA LEU A 164 7.60 26.85 10.12
C LEU A 164 8.51 27.47 11.18
N LEU A 165 9.25 26.66 11.94
CA LEU A 165 10.24 27.16 12.92
C LEU A 165 11.38 27.89 12.22
N PHE A 166 11.83 27.40 11.06
CA PHE A 166 12.86 28.08 10.27
C PHE A 166 12.42 29.47 9.80
N VAL A 167 11.14 29.65 9.46
CA VAL A 167 10.60 30.93 8.98
C VAL A 167 10.18 31.87 10.12
N MET A 168 9.57 31.33 11.18
CA MET A 168 8.91 32.13 12.24
C MET A 168 9.79 32.35 13.48
N GLY A 169 10.92 31.65 13.62
CA GLY A 169 11.75 31.73 14.81
C GLY A 169 11.04 31.20 16.06
N GLU A 170 10.75 32.08 17.04
CA GLU A 170 10.29 31.70 18.39
C GLU A 170 8.80 31.32 18.49
N GLY A 171 8.09 31.20 17.38
CA GLY A 171 6.65 30.88 17.34
C GLY A 171 6.29 29.40 17.53
N PHE A 172 6.90 28.66 18.47
CA PHE A 172 6.75 27.19 18.55
C PHE A 172 5.30 26.73 18.65
N ALA A 173 4.47 27.34 19.52
CA ALA A 173 3.08 26.93 19.67
C ALA A 173 2.25 27.11 18.38
N LEU A 174 2.49 28.20 17.65
CA LEU A 174 1.84 28.46 16.36
C LEU A 174 2.34 27.50 15.28
N ALA A 175 3.67 27.27 15.22
CA ALA A 175 4.28 26.33 14.29
C ALA A 175 3.79 24.89 14.52
N GLN A 176 3.71 24.46 15.78
CA GLN A 176 3.18 23.17 16.20
C GLN A 176 1.71 23.02 15.78
N THR A 177 0.89 24.03 16.04
CA THR A 177 -0.54 24.02 15.66
C THR A 177 -0.70 23.92 14.14
N GLY A 178 0.07 24.70 13.39
CA GLY A 178 0.08 24.65 11.93
C GLY A 178 0.51 23.28 11.40
N ALA A 179 1.58 22.71 11.94
CA ALA A 179 2.08 21.40 11.55
C ALA A 179 1.07 20.28 11.86
N VAL A 180 0.38 20.33 13.00
CA VAL A 180 -0.70 19.39 13.35
C VAL A 180 -1.84 19.48 12.32
N LEU A 181 -2.33 20.68 12.01
CA LEU A 181 -3.43 20.87 11.06
C LEU A 181 -3.06 20.40 9.64
N VAL A 182 -1.83 20.67 9.19
CA VAL A 182 -1.34 20.19 7.89
C VAL A 182 -1.21 18.68 7.87
N ALA A 183 -0.65 18.06 8.92
CA ALA A 183 -0.54 16.60 9.01
C ALA A 183 -1.90 15.90 9.08
N MET A 184 -2.86 16.43 9.85
CA MET A 184 -4.23 15.92 9.92
C MET A 184 -4.93 16.04 8.57
N SER A 185 -4.70 17.13 7.85
CA SER A 185 -5.19 17.30 6.48
C SER A 185 -4.54 16.29 5.54
N PHE A 186 -3.21 16.19 5.51
CA PHE A 186 -2.54 15.16 4.73
C PHE A 186 -3.11 13.75 4.97
N ASN A 187 -3.31 13.38 6.24
CA ASN A 187 -3.89 12.10 6.62
C ASN A 187 -5.34 11.92 6.14
N PHE A 188 -6.19 12.93 6.27
CA PHE A 188 -7.59 12.86 5.82
C PHE A 188 -7.68 12.65 4.30
N TRP A 189 -6.95 13.46 3.53
CA TRP A 189 -7.01 13.38 2.07
C TRP A 189 -6.41 12.07 1.57
N LEU A 190 -5.29 11.63 2.15
CA LEU A 190 -4.66 10.36 1.76
C LEU A 190 -5.53 9.16 2.16
N ASN A 191 -6.14 9.15 3.34
CA ASN A 191 -7.10 8.10 3.72
C ASN A 191 -8.36 8.09 2.83
N ASN A 192 -8.91 9.26 2.49
CA ASN A 192 -10.07 9.36 1.59
C ASN A 192 -9.74 8.88 0.16
N TRP A 193 -8.47 9.00 -0.25
CA TRP A 193 -8.00 8.59 -1.56
C TRP A 193 -7.56 7.13 -1.63
N LEU A 194 -6.89 6.64 -0.57
CA LEU A 194 -6.31 5.30 -0.46
C LEU A 194 -7.19 4.38 0.39
N THR A 195 -7.16 4.52 1.72
CA THR A 195 -7.76 3.60 2.70
C THR A 195 -9.26 3.38 2.52
N TYR A 196 -10.01 4.45 2.22
CA TYR A 196 -11.47 4.44 2.04
C TYR A 196 -11.88 4.73 0.61
N ARG A 197 -11.08 4.28 -0.36
CA ARG A 197 -11.35 4.48 -1.79
C ARG A 197 -12.76 4.04 -2.21
N ASP A 198 -13.25 2.93 -1.65
CA ASP A 198 -14.59 2.38 -1.88
C ASP A 198 -15.71 3.26 -1.30
N LYS A 199 -15.44 3.95 -0.19
CA LYS A 199 -16.38 4.85 0.51
C LYS A 199 -16.02 6.33 0.38
N ARG A 200 -15.29 6.67 -0.69
CA ARG A 200 -14.69 8.01 -0.86
C ARG A 200 -15.74 9.12 -0.80
N LEU A 201 -15.45 10.12 0.03
CA LEU A 201 -16.23 11.35 0.11
C LEU A 201 -15.95 12.20 -1.14
N LYS A 202 -17.02 12.59 -1.83
CA LYS A 202 -17.02 13.44 -3.03
C LYS A 202 -17.98 14.62 -2.84
N GLY A 203 -17.63 15.75 -3.45
CA GLY A 203 -18.37 17.00 -3.34
C GLY A 203 -17.99 17.81 -2.09
N TRP A 204 -17.90 19.13 -2.24
CA TRP A 204 -17.38 20.05 -1.24
C TRP A 204 -17.98 19.86 0.16
N GLY A 205 -19.31 19.89 0.28
CA GLY A 205 -19.97 19.82 1.59
C GLY A 205 -19.83 18.47 2.32
N ARG A 206 -19.62 17.35 1.60
CA ARG A 206 -19.34 16.06 2.25
C ARG A 206 -17.87 15.95 2.66
N VAL A 207 -16.97 16.45 1.82
CA VAL A 207 -15.53 16.46 2.09
C VAL A 207 -15.23 17.35 3.30
N LEU A 208 -15.81 18.55 3.37
CA LEU A 208 -15.62 19.47 4.49
C LEU A 208 -16.16 18.89 5.81
N ARG A 209 -17.39 18.35 5.82
CA ARG A 209 -17.93 17.66 7.00
C ARG A 209 -17.09 16.46 7.41
N GLY A 210 -16.63 15.67 6.43
CA GLY A 210 -15.74 14.55 6.68
C GLY A 210 -14.41 14.98 7.29
N TRP A 211 -13.82 16.06 6.80
CA TRP A 211 -12.57 16.60 7.35
C TRP A 211 -12.74 17.09 8.79
N LEU A 212 -13.80 17.85 9.07
CA LEU A 212 -14.13 18.27 10.44
C LEU A 212 -14.37 17.08 11.36
N GLY A 213 -15.12 16.09 10.89
CA GLY A 213 -15.34 14.83 11.62
C GLY A 213 -14.04 14.10 11.89
N PHE A 214 -13.15 14.01 10.89
CA PHE A 214 -11.83 13.40 11.06
C PHE A 214 -11.02 14.14 12.12
N CYS A 215 -10.99 15.47 12.08
CA CYS A 215 -10.31 16.28 13.09
C CYS A 215 -10.84 16.03 14.50
N ALA A 216 -12.16 15.98 14.67
CA ALA A 216 -12.79 15.66 15.94
C ALA A 216 -12.41 14.25 16.43
N THR A 217 -12.45 13.24 15.54
CA THR A 217 -12.06 11.87 15.92
C THR A 217 -10.59 11.77 16.32
N CYS A 218 -9.70 12.50 15.65
CA CYS A 218 -8.28 12.58 16.00
C CYS A 218 -8.03 13.23 17.36
N ALA A 219 -8.81 14.24 17.73
CA ALA A 219 -8.71 14.85 19.05
C ALA A 219 -9.05 13.84 20.16
N VAL A 220 -10.09 13.02 19.96
CA VAL A 220 -10.45 11.97 20.93
C VAL A 220 -9.35 10.89 21.01
N GLY A 221 -8.78 10.46 19.89
CA GLY A 221 -7.68 9.49 19.93
C GLY A 221 -6.39 10.06 20.52
N ALA A 222 -6.13 11.36 20.36
CA ALA A 222 -5.02 12.03 21.03
C ALA A 222 -5.21 12.04 22.55
N PHE A 223 -6.43 12.30 23.03
CA PHE A 223 -6.77 12.16 24.44
C PHE A 223 -6.57 10.72 24.94
N ALA A 224 -7.08 9.72 24.21
CA ALA A 224 -6.91 8.31 24.57
C ALA A 224 -5.42 7.90 24.64
N ASN A 225 -4.59 8.38 23.70
CA ASN A 225 -3.16 8.17 23.71
C ASN A 225 -2.52 8.68 25.01
N VAL A 226 -2.74 9.96 25.34
CA VAL A 226 -2.17 10.58 26.54
C VAL A 226 -2.66 9.88 27.81
N ALA A 227 -3.95 9.57 27.90
CA ALA A 227 -4.54 8.91 29.06
C ALA A 227 -3.92 7.52 29.31
N VAL A 228 -3.82 6.70 28.25
CA VAL A 228 -3.23 5.36 28.35
C VAL A 228 -1.75 5.43 28.66
N ALA A 229 -1.00 6.28 27.96
CA ALA A 229 0.44 6.42 28.20
C ALA A 229 0.72 6.84 29.65
N THR A 230 -0.02 7.82 30.17
CA THR A 230 0.15 8.30 31.55
C THR A 230 -0.22 7.21 32.56
N PHE A 231 -1.32 6.49 32.33
CA PHE A 231 -1.74 5.41 33.22
C PHE A 231 -0.72 4.26 33.28
N VAL A 232 -0.17 3.86 32.12
CA VAL A 232 0.81 2.78 32.03
C VAL A 232 2.14 3.20 32.66
N GLU A 233 2.58 4.44 32.42
CA GLU A 233 3.79 5.00 33.03
C GLU A 233 3.66 5.08 34.56
N ALA A 234 2.49 5.49 35.07
CA ALA A 234 2.21 5.55 36.51
C ALA A 234 2.28 4.18 37.21
N GLN A 235 2.21 3.07 36.48
CA GLN A 235 2.45 1.72 37.01
C GLN A 235 3.93 1.31 37.03
N GLY A 236 4.85 2.22 36.73
CA GLY A 236 6.29 1.98 36.73
C GLY A 236 6.82 1.37 35.43
N VAL A 237 6.02 1.36 34.36
CA VAL A 237 6.48 0.92 33.04
C VAL A 237 7.38 1.99 32.43
N LEU A 238 8.45 1.57 31.74
CA LEU A 238 9.36 2.48 31.04
C LEU A 238 8.58 3.45 30.15
N TRP A 239 8.87 4.76 30.26
CA TRP A 239 8.14 5.84 29.58
C TRP A 239 7.98 5.60 28.07
N ALA A 240 9.00 5.02 27.41
CA ALA A 240 8.96 4.74 25.99
C ALA A 240 7.95 3.64 25.62
N LEU A 241 7.85 2.60 26.45
CA LEU A 241 6.85 1.53 26.29
C LEU A 241 5.44 2.02 26.62
N ALA A 242 5.31 2.89 27.63
CA ALA A 242 4.05 3.53 27.96
C ALA A 242 3.56 4.45 26.83
N ALA A 243 4.44 5.27 26.26
CA ALA A 243 4.14 6.09 25.08
C ALA A 243 3.75 5.24 23.87
N LEU A 244 4.45 4.12 23.63
CA LEU A 244 4.09 3.18 22.55
C LEU A 244 2.69 2.60 22.76
N ALA A 245 2.33 2.19 23.98
CA ALA A 245 1.00 1.70 24.30
C ALA A 245 -0.08 2.76 24.04
N GLY A 246 0.17 4.02 24.44
CA GLY A 246 -0.71 5.14 24.14
C GLY A 246 -0.89 5.36 22.63
N ILE A 247 0.20 5.37 21.86
CA ILE A 247 0.16 5.53 20.39
C ILE A 247 -0.67 4.40 19.76
N LEU A 248 -0.48 3.16 20.20
CA LEU A 248 -1.23 2.01 19.69
C LEU A 248 -2.72 2.16 19.98
N VAL A 249 -3.12 2.42 21.23
CA VAL A 249 -4.54 2.58 21.58
C VAL A 249 -5.16 3.79 20.90
N GLY A 250 -4.46 4.93 20.86
CA GLY A 250 -4.89 6.13 20.16
C GLY A 250 -5.09 5.89 18.65
N SER A 251 -4.22 5.08 18.04
CA SER A 251 -4.34 4.71 16.62
C SER A 251 -5.57 3.83 16.35
N VAL A 252 -5.88 2.89 17.25
CA VAL A 252 -7.07 2.04 17.20
C VAL A 252 -8.33 2.90 17.32
N TRP A 253 -8.35 3.84 18.27
CA TRP A 253 -9.48 4.74 18.45
C TRP A 253 -9.70 5.65 17.25
N ASN A 254 -8.61 6.26 16.74
CA ASN A 254 -8.63 7.07 15.53
C ASN A 254 -9.20 6.29 14.35
N TYR A 255 -8.73 5.06 14.13
CA TYR A 255 -9.22 4.21 13.06
C TYR A 255 -10.71 3.86 13.24
N ALA A 256 -11.11 3.41 14.43
CA ALA A 256 -12.47 2.96 14.71
C ALA A 256 -13.48 4.10 14.54
N LEU A 257 -13.21 5.25 15.16
CA LEU A 257 -14.08 6.43 15.06
C LEU A 257 -14.11 6.98 13.64
N SER A 258 -12.96 7.11 12.98
CA SER A 258 -12.90 7.55 11.58
C SER A 258 -13.70 6.63 10.66
N SER A 259 -13.50 5.31 10.80
CA SER A 259 -14.24 4.30 10.03
C SER A 259 -15.74 4.41 10.22
N ARG A 260 -16.19 4.71 11.45
CA ARG A 260 -17.61 4.73 11.81
C ARG A 260 -18.31 6.05 11.47
N PHE A 261 -17.66 7.18 11.72
CA PHE A 261 -18.28 8.51 11.69
C PHE A 261 -17.90 9.35 10.47
N VAL A 262 -16.73 9.11 9.88
CA VAL A 262 -16.28 9.88 8.70
C VAL A 262 -16.60 9.15 7.41
N TRP A 263 -16.24 7.87 7.32
CA TRP A 263 -16.43 7.03 6.12
C TRP A 263 -17.50 5.95 6.28
N GLY A 264 -18.11 5.83 7.45
CA GLY A 264 -19.22 4.92 7.71
C GLY A 264 -20.52 5.46 7.11
N ARG A 265 -21.28 4.60 6.44
CA ARG A 265 -22.71 4.86 6.22
C ARG A 265 -23.43 4.26 7.42
N PHE A 266 -24.26 5.07 8.07
CA PHE A 266 -25.28 4.57 9.01
C PHE A 266 -26.25 3.67 8.25
#